data_AF-A0A1C6HTL9-F1
#
_entry.id   AF-A0A1C6HTL9-F1
#
_cell.length_a   1.000
_cell.length_b   1.000
_cell.length_c   1.000
_cell.angle_alpha   90.00
_cell.angle_beta   90.00
_cell.angle_gamma   90.00
#
_symmetry.space_group_name_H-M   'P 1'
#
loop_
_entity.id
_entity.type
_entity.pdbx_description
1 polymer ?
#
loop_
_entity_poly.entity_id
_entity_poly.type
_entity_poly.pdbx_seq_one_letter_code
_entity_poly.pdbx_strand_id
1 'polypeptide(L)'
;MPYLNATCDLLYSLGVTANYKGFLHTTYAVSLCMERQDRLLLVTKWLYPDVARRYGTNWKAVERNIRTVSRIAWIRNRVLLESLAQRPLGQSQILCNRQKRCK
;
A
#
# COMPACT_ATOMS: atom_id res chain seq x y z
N MET A 1 13.77 -5.05 11.93
CA MET A 1 12.44 -4.76 11.37
C MET A 1 11.58 -6.02 11.44
N PRO A 2 10.97 -6.33 12.60
CA PRO A 2 10.28 -7.60 12.83
C PRO A 2 8.97 -7.77 12.05
N TYR A 3 8.47 -6.73 11.38
CA TYR A 3 7.18 -6.74 10.67
C TYR A 3 7.30 -6.91 9.15
N LEU A 4 8.52 -6.88 8.61
CA LEU A 4 8.74 -6.89 7.17
C LEU A 4 8.40 -8.24 6.55
N ASN A 5 8.72 -9.34 7.24
CA ASN A 5 8.37 -10.71 6.81
C ASN A 5 6.84 -10.90 6.70
N ALA A 6 6.10 -10.56 7.75
CA ALA A 6 4.64 -10.68 7.78
C ALA A 6 3.97 -9.86 6.67
N THR A 7 4.50 -8.66 6.39
CA THR A 7 3.99 -7.81 5.30
C THR A 7 4.29 -8.41 3.92
N CYS A 8 5.50 -8.96 3.73
CA CYS A 8 5.87 -9.66 2.50
C CYS A 8 4.98 -10.88 2.26
N ASP A 9 4.77 -11.72 3.29
CA ASP A 9 3.96 -12.93 3.20
C ASP A 9 2.49 -12.62 2.86
N LEU A 10 1.96 -11.53 3.44
CA LEU A 10 0.63 -11.02 3.11
C LEU A 10 0.55 -10.55 1.66
N LEU A 11 1.54 -9.80 1.17
CA LEU A 11 1.57 -9.34 -0.22
C LEU A 11 1.70 -10.51 -1.21
N TYR A 12 2.50 -11.52 -0.89
CA TYR A 12 2.57 -12.75 -1.67
C TYR A 12 1.23 -13.48 -1.72
N SER A 13 0.54 -13.60 -0.58
CA SER A 13 -0.80 -14.21 -0.50
C SER A 13 -1.84 -13.43 -1.32
N LEU A 14 -1.68 -12.11 -1.43
CA LEU A 14 -2.49 -11.25 -2.29
C LEU A 14 -2.12 -11.33 -3.79
N GLY A 15 -1.11 -12.11 -4.16
CA GLY A 15 -0.65 -12.26 -5.54
C GLY A 15 0.27 -11.12 -6.03
N VAL A 16 0.82 -10.33 -5.10
CA VAL A 16 1.78 -9.27 -5.39
C VAL A 16 3.19 -9.80 -5.14
N THR A 17 3.96 -9.99 -6.20
CA THR A 17 5.33 -10.52 -6.12
C THR A 17 6.38 -9.41 -6.05
N ALA A 18 7.60 -9.76 -5.63
CA ALA A 18 8.73 -8.83 -5.54
C ALA A 18 9.17 -8.21 -6.89
N ASN A 19 8.68 -8.72 -8.01
CA ASN A 19 8.95 -8.15 -9.35
C ASN A 19 8.33 -6.75 -9.52
N TYR A 20 7.28 -6.42 -8.75
CA TYR A 20 6.67 -5.11 -8.79
C TYR A 20 7.46 -4.12 -7.92
N LYS A 21 7.88 -2.99 -8.48
CA LYS A 21 8.50 -1.89 -7.70
C LYS A 21 7.63 -1.42 -6.52
N GLY A 22 6.31 -1.57 -6.65
CA GLY A 22 5.37 -1.28 -5.57
C GLY A 22 5.44 -2.24 -4.39
N PHE A 23 5.96 -3.46 -4.55
CA PHE A 23 6.13 -4.40 -3.45
C PHE A 23 7.06 -3.82 -2.36
N LEU A 24 8.23 -3.34 -2.78
CA LEU A 24 9.19 -2.72 -1.87
C LEU A 24 8.68 -1.41 -1.27
N HIS A 25 7.97 -0.60 -2.06
CA HIS A 25 7.39 0.65 -1.57
C HIS A 25 6.29 0.39 -0.52
N THR A 26 5.41 -0.58 -0.75
CA THR A 26 4.31 -0.91 0.15
C THR A 26 4.82 -1.56 1.43
N THR A 27 5.77 -2.50 1.36
CA THR A 27 6.36 -3.13 2.55
C THR A 27 7.01 -2.11 3.47
N TYR A 28 7.80 -1.19 2.91
CA TYR A 28 8.42 -0.12 3.68
C TYR A 28 7.39 0.89 4.23
N ALA A 29 6.39 1.27 3.42
CA ALA A 29 5.30 2.15 3.85
C ALA A 29 4.52 1.56 5.03
N VAL A 30 4.19 0.26 5.00
CA VAL A 30 3.51 -0.43 6.10
C VAL A 30 4.38 -0.45 7.35
N SER A 31 5.69 -0.75 7.22
CA SER A 31 6.62 -0.71 8.35
C SER A 31 6.62 0.66 9.04
N LEU A 32 6.67 1.75 8.27
CA LEU A 32 6.60 3.12 8.80
C LEU A 32 5.27 3.40 9.52
N CYS A 33 4.16 2.88 9.00
CA CYS A 33 2.85 3.03 9.63
C CYS A 33 2.71 2.20 10.92
N MET A 34 3.36 1.05 11.01
CA MET A 34 3.38 0.24 12.24
C MET A 34 4.22 0.88 13.34
N GLU A 35 5.30 1.59 12.97
CA GLU A 35 6.09 2.36 13.93
C GLU A 35 5.36 3.60 14.45
N ARG A 36 4.62 4.30 13.56
CA ARG A 36 3.84 5.48 13.91
C ARG A 36 2.54 5.53 13.12
N GLN A 37 1.44 5.16 13.76
CA GLN A 37 0.10 5.16 13.15
C GLN A 37 -0.33 6.56 12.68
N ASP A 38 0.14 7.63 13.33
CA ASP A 38 -0.15 9.03 12.97
C ASP A 38 0.25 9.38 11.53
N ARG A 39 1.19 8.63 10.93
CA ARG A 39 1.61 8.82 9.53
C ARG A 39 0.50 8.52 8.52
N LEU A 40 -0.51 7.72 8.90
CA LEU A 40 -1.71 7.44 8.08
C LEU A 40 -2.61 8.68 7.91
N LEU A 41 -2.50 9.67 8.79
CA LEU A 41 -3.25 10.93 8.65
C LEU A 41 -2.66 11.82 7.56
N LEU A 42 -1.35 11.67 7.28
CA LEU A 42 -0.60 12.54 6.38
C LEU A 42 0.20 11.74 5.35
N VAL A 43 -0.46 10.76 4.70
CA VAL A 43 0.16 9.84 3.74
C VAL A 43 0.87 10.57 2.60
N THR A 44 0.23 11.61 2.06
CA THR A 44 0.78 12.38 0.92
C THR A 44 1.89 13.37 1.33
N LYS A 45 1.92 13.79 2.60
CA LYS A 45 2.87 14.80 3.10
C LYS A 45 4.08 14.19 3.80
N TRP A 46 3.95 12.99 4.37
CA TRP A 46 5.00 12.35 5.17
C TRP A 46 5.34 10.96 4.64
N LEU A 47 4.36 10.08 4.48
CA LEU A 47 4.64 8.68 4.10
C LEU A 47 5.23 8.55 2.70
N TYR A 48 4.58 9.11 1.67
CA TYR A 48 5.08 9.01 0.30
C TYR A 48 6.42 9.71 0.09
N PRO A 49 6.66 10.93 0.63
CA PRO A 49 7.97 11.55 0.57
C PRO A 49 9.08 10.76 1.28
N ASP A 50 8.80 10.12 2.42
CA ASP A 50 9.78 9.31 3.14
C ASP A 50 10.16 8.04 2.37
N VAL A 51 9.17 7.32 1.82
CA VAL A 51 9.40 6.17 0.95
C VAL A 51 10.16 6.61 -0.31
N ALA A 52 9.78 7.76 -0.89
CA ALA A 52 10.43 8.30 -2.07
C ALA A 52 11.91 8.61 -1.81
N ARG A 53 12.23 9.19 -0.65
CA ARG A 53 13.61 9.47 -0.22
C ARG A 53 14.40 8.18 -0.02
N ARG A 54 13.80 7.15 0.58
CA ARG A 54 14.47 5.85 0.82
C ARG A 54 14.88 5.14 -0.47
N TYR A 55 14.03 5.20 -1.50
CA TYR A 55 14.24 4.50 -2.77
C TYR A 55 14.73 5.41 -3.91
N GLY A 56 15.11 6.66 -3.62
CA GLY A 56 15.59 7.60 -4.64
C GLY A 56 14.57 7.87 -5.76
N THR A 57 13.28 7.94 -5.43
CA THR A 57 12.19 8.10 -6.40
C THR A 57 11.32 9.33 -6.09
N ASN A 58 10.23 9.53 -6.82
CA ASN A 58 9.27 10.62 -6.62
C ASN A 58 8.05 10.12 -5.83
N TRP A 59 7.52 10.94 -4.92
CA TRP A 59 6.30 10.62 -4.17
C TRP A 59 5.10 10.30 -5.08
N LYS A 60 5.01 10.91 -6.28
CA LYS A 60 4.00 10.57 -7.30
C LYS A 60 4.17 9.15 -7.82
N ALA A 61 5.42 8.70 -7.99
CA ALA A 61 5.72 7.34 -8.42
C ALA A 61 5.43 6.34 -7.30
N VAL A 62 5.72 6.69 -6.05
CA VAL A 62 5.35 5.88 -4.88
C VAL A 62 3.85 5.65 -4.82
N GLU A 63 3.07 6.73 -4.90
CA GLU A 63 1.60 6.68 -4.91
C GLU A 63 1.07 5.78 -6.03
N ARG A 64 1.57 5.98 -7.26
CA ARG A 64 1.20 5.15 -8.43
C ARG A 64 1.54 3.69 -8.20
N ASN A 65 2.72 3.40 -7.69
CA ASN A 65 3.18 2.03 -7.44
C ASN A 65 2.31 1.32 -6.40
N ILE A 66 1.97 2.00 -5.30
CA ILE A 66 1.07 1.46 -4.28
C ILE A 66 -0.32 1.22 -4.87
N ARG A 67 -0.84 2.14 -5.69
CA ARG A 67 -2.12 1.95 -6.39
C ARG A 67 -2.10 0.75 -7.34
N THR A 68 -1.00 0.55 -8.07
CA THR A 68 -0.81 -0.63 -8.91
C THR A 68 -0.81 -1.91 -8.09
N VAL A 69 -0.16 -1.93 -6.93
CA VAL A 69 -0.18 -3.06 -5.99
C VAL A 69 -1.61 -3.37 -5.53
N SER A 70 -2.37 -2.37 -5.09
CA SER A 70 -3.78 -2.56 -4.70
C SER A 70 -4.64 -3.11 -5.85
N ARG A 71 -4.41 -2.63 -7.07
CA ARG A 71 -5.12 -3.12 -8.27
C ARG A 71 -4.75 -4.57 -8.60
N ILE A 72 -3.48 -4.94 -8.48
CA ILE A 72 -3.02 -6.32 -8.71
C ILE A 72 -3.63 -7.25 -7.67
N ALA A 73 -3.58 -6.87 -6.39
CA ALA A 73 -4.18 -7.63 -5.31
C ALA A 73 -5.68 -7.88 -5.53
N TRP A 74 -6.41 -6.86 -6.00
CA TRP A 74 -7.82 -6.99 -6.37
C TRP A 74 -8.06 -7.98 -7.52
N ILE A 75 -7.26 -7.91 -8.58
CA ILE A 75 -7.43 -8.78 -9.77
C ILE A 75 -7.03 -10.22 -9.45
N ARG A 76 -5.98 -10.41 -8.64
CA ARG A 76 -5.41 -11.74 -8.36
C ARG A 76 -6.13 -12.47 -7.23
N ASN A 77 -6.46 -11.77 -6.15
CA ASN A 77 -7.03 -12.40 -4.96
C ASN A 77 -8.07 -11.51 -4.27
N ARG A 78 -9.20 -11.30 -4.96
CA ARG A 78 -10.34 -10.53 -4.45
C ARG A 78 -10.89 -11.08 -3.13
N VAL A 79 -11.06 -12.39 -3.03
CA VAL A 79 -11.67 -13.06 -1.86
C VAL A 79 -10.84 -12.79 -0.61
N LEU A 80 -9.51 -12.94 -0.70
CA LEU A 80 -8.62 -12.63 0.42
C LEU A 80 -8.67 -11.14 0.77
N LEU A 81 -8.71 -10.25 -0.23
CA LEU A 81 -8.80 -8.81 0.02
C LEU A 81 -10.09 -8.42 0.74
N GLU A 82 -11.23 -9.00 0.34
CA GLU A 82 -12.53 -8.79 0.99
C GLU A 82 -12.57 -9.39 2.40
N SER A 83 -11.94 -10.55 2.59
CA SER A 83 -11.75 -11.17 3.91
C SER A 83 -10.93 -10.28 4.84
N LEU A 84 -9.81 -9.70 4.37
CA LEU A 84 -9.00 -8.77 5.15
C LEU A 84 -9.75 -7.46 5.46
N ALA A 85 -10.56 -6.98 4.54
CA ALA A 85 -11.36 -5.76 4.72
C ALA A 85 -12.62 -5.97 5.58
N GLN A 86 -12.97 -7.23 5.88
CA GLN A 86 -14.20 -7.63 6.61
C GLN A 86 -15.47 -7.01 5.99
N ARG A 87 -15.45 -6.69 4.70
CA ARG A 87 -16.56 -6.07 3.97
C ARG A 87 -16.41 -6.29 2.46
N PRO A 88 -17.51 -6.35 1.71
CA PRO A 88 -17.45 -6.36 0.26
C PRO A 88 -16.84 -5.05 -0.25
N LEU A 89 -15.87 -5.14 -1.14
CA LEU A 89 -15.20 -3.98 -1.72
C LEU A 89 -15.81 -3.69 -3.11
N GLY A 90 -16.27 -2.45 -3.31
CA GLY A 90 -16.68 -1.97 -4.63
C GLY A 90 -15.48 -1.52 -5.47
N GLN A 91 -15.62 -1.55 -6.80
CA GLN A 91 -14.55 -1.19 -7.75
C GLN A 91 -13.98 0.23 -7.55
N SER A 92 -14.81 1.16 -7.04
CA SER A 92 -14.42 2.54 -6.73
C SER A 92 -13.51 2.68 -5.49
N GLN A 93 -13.50 1.69 -4.59
CA GLN A 93 -12.71 1.72 -3.35
C GLN A 93 -11.23 1.37 -3.59
N ILE A 94 -10.94 0.52 -4.58
CA ILE A 94 -9.57 0.03 -4.89
C ILE A 94 -8.72 1.12 -5.58
N LEU A 95 -9.36 2.02 -6.33
CA LEU A 95 -8.69 3.05 -7.14
C LEU A 95 -8.34 4.31 -6.33
N CYS A 96 -8.82 4.42 -5.09
CA CYS A 96 -8.79 5.65 -4.32
C CYS A 96 -7.77 5.57 -3.17
N ASN A 97 -6.51 5.95 -3.45
CA ASN A 97 -5.60 6.44 -2.40
C ASN A 97 -5.84 7.94 -2.11
N ARG A 98 -6.97 8.51 -2.55
CA ARG A 98 -7.24 9.94 -2.36
C ARG A 98 -7.64 10.20 -0.92
N GLN A 99 -6.68 10.71 -0.17
CA GLN A 99 -6.95 11.72 0.86
C GLN A 99 -7.34 13.04 0.17
N LYS A 100 -8.51 13.06 -0.50
CA LYS A 100 -9.13 14.31 -0.92
C LYS A 100 -10.57 14.31 -0.42
N ARG A 101 -10.71 14.95 0.75
CA ARG A 101 -11.71 15.98 1.00
C ARG A 101 -13.15 15.47 0.91
N CYS A 102 -13.61 14.78 1.96
CA CYS A 102 -14.98 14.99 2.40
C CYS A 102 -15.01 16.41 3.00
N LYS A 103 -15.32 17.39 2.14
CA LYS A 103 -16.18 18.49 2.54
C LYS A 103 -17.57 18.13 2.04
#